data_AF-A0A973BQR6-F1
#
_entry.id   AF-A0A973BQR6-F1
#
_cell.length_a   1.000
_cell.length_b   1.000
_cell.length_c   1.000
_cell.angle_alpha   90.00
_cell.angle_beta   90.00
_cell.angle_gamma   90.00
#
_symmetry.space_group_name_H-M   'P 1'
#
loop_
_entity.id
_entity.type
_entity.pdbx_description
1 polymer ?
#
loop_
_entity_poly.entity_id
_entity_poly.type
_entity_poly.pdbx_seq_one_letter_code
_entity_poly.pdbx_strand_id
1 'polypeptide(L)'
;EEIEFLLEDKYSWDEEVEDARSIKKKKLLYKEEVANARNYMEKSKKEYYKDITPSSSLTEDQKAALDFVKTYQETRNRQEELHGHFKQKTVDFFQNKFEGFKFDVGEKSFRYKLNNPESTAGQQSNITSVFEKFLNKEGEVIDYAGYHKAIYAARNADNLVKHFYEQGKADATKDIMAKSKNIQTDTRTASPNDMFINGLKVKAVTGMDSSKLKIKKRT
;
A
#
# COMPACT_ATOMS: atom_id res chain seq x y z
N GLU A 1 28.76 33.51 -63.05
CA GLU A 1 28.66 34.24 -64.34
C GLU A 1 27.25 34.18 -64.92
N GLU A 2 26.72 33.06 -65.43
CA GLU A 2 25.37 33.06 -66.07
C GLU A 2 24.20 33.42 -65.13
N ILE A 3 24.20 32.93 -63.88
CA ILE A 3 23.16 33.24 -62.88
C ILE A 3 23.22 34.71 -62.47
N GLU A 4 24.43 35.23 -62.31
CA GLU A 4 24.68 36.62 -61.94
C GLU A 4 24.24 37.56 -63.05
N PHE A 5 24.56 37.21 -64.31
CA PHE A 5 24.07 37.89 -65.50
C PHE A 5 22.53 37.90 -65.57
N LEU A 6 21.86 36.77 -65.34
CA LEU A 6 20.38 36.72 -65.32
C LEU A 6 19.76 37.52 -64.17
N LEU A 7 20.45 37.60 -63.04
CA LEU A 7 20.00 38.38 -61.88
C LEU A 7 20.15 39.88 -62.16
N GLU A 8 21.26 40.28 -62.76
CA GLU A 8 21.55 41.65 -63.16
C GLU A 8 20.60 42.10 -64.29
N ASP A 9 20.42 41.30 -65.34
CA ASP A 9 19.52 41.62 -66.46
C ASP A 9 18.06 41.84 -66.00
N LYS A 10 17.56 41.01 -65.08
CA LYS A 10 16.15 41.07 -64.65
C LYS A 10 15.86 42.02 -63.49
N TYR A 11 16.83 42.22 -62.59
CA TYR A 11 16.61 42.90 -61.32
C TYR A 11 17.55 44.08 -61.07
N SER A 12 18.50 44.40 -61.96
CA SER A 12 19.25 45.65 -61.86
C SER A 12 18.37 46.86 -62.16
N TRP A 13 18.70 47.97 -61.52
CA TRP A 13 18.04 49.26 -61.74
C TRP A 13 19.12 50.35 -61.77
N ASP A 14 18.94 51.34 -62.64
CA ASP A 14 19.79 52.53 -62.68
C ASP A 14 19.02 53.71 -62.06
N GLU A 15 19.54 54.24 -60.95
CA GLU A 15 18.89 55.32 -60.20
C GLU A 15 18.96 56.69 -60.90
N GLU A 16 19.81 56.84 -61.94
CA GLU A 16 19.95 58.08 -62.73
C GLU A 16 19.05 58.08 -63.98
N VAL A 17 18.67 56.90 -64.49
CA VAL A 17 17.93 56.75 -65.75
C VAL A 17 16.48 56.29 -65.53
N GLU A 18 16.21 55.47 -64.52
CA GLU A 18 14.88 54.90 -64.27
C GLU A 18 14.04 55.73 -63.30
N ASP A 19 12.72 55.73 -63.52
CA ASP A 19 11.79 56.40 -62.62
C ASP A 19 11.66 55.66 -61.27
N ALA A 20 11.41 56.41 -60.20
CA ALA A 20 11.33 55.88 -58.83
C ALA A 20 10.31 54.74 -58.66
N ARG A 21 9.25 54.70 -59.48
CA ARG A 21 8.23 53.65 -59.42
C ARG A 21 8.74 52.35 -60.04
N SER A 22 9.44 52.42 -61.17
CA SER A 22 10.08 51.25 -61.80
C SER A 22 11.17 50.65 -60.92
N ILE A 23 12.03 51.48 -60.32
CA ILE A 23 13.05 51.06 -59.34
C ILE A 23 12.39 50.33 -58.17
N LYS A 24 11.30 50.88 -57.61
CA LYS A 24 10.57 50.25 -56.50
C LYS A 24 9.93 48.91 -56.89
N LYS A 25 9.43 48.79 -58.12
CA LYS A 25 8.85 47.55 -58.65
C LYS A 25 9.92 46.46 -58.80
N LYS A 26 11.10 46.78 -59.36
CA LYS A 26 12.22 45.85 -59.49
C LYS A 26 12.76 45.39 -58.14
N LYS A 27 12.96 46.33 -57.19
CA LYS A 27 13.35 46.02 -55.79
C LYS A 27 12.33 45.09 -55.10
N LEU A 28 11.03 45.25 -55.38
CA LEU A 28 9.98 44.37 -54.82
C LEU A 28 10.02 42.97 -55.44
N LEU A 29 10.14 42.87 -56.75
CA LEU A 29 10.22 41.59 -57.47
C LEU A 29 11.44 40.77 -57.04
N TYR A 30 12.60 41.42 -56.87
CA TYR A 30 13.79 40.74 -56.35
C TYR A 30 13.57 40.18 -54.94
N LYS A 31 12.93 40.95 -54.05
CA LYS A 31 12.61 40.49 -52.69
C LYS A 31 11.61 39.34 -52.69
N GLU A 32 10.62 39.37 -53.58
CA GLU A 32 9.66 38.28 -53.75
C GLU A 32 10.34 37.01 -54.25
N GLU A 33 11.22 37.12 -55.24
CA GLU A 33 11.96 35.97 -55.78
C GLU A 33 12.94 35.37 -54.76
N VAL A 34 13.63 36.22 -53.99
CA VAL A 34 14.46 35.77 -52.87
C VAL A 34 13.62 35.06 -51.81
N ALA A 35 12.41 35.54 -51.51
CA ALA A 35 11.49 34.87 -50.59
C ALA A 35 11.00 33.51 -51.16
N ASN A 36 10.68 33.45 -52.44
CA ASN A 36 10.31 32.21 -53.14
C ASN A 36 11.44 31.19 -53.12
N ALA A 37 12.67 31.60 -53.42
CA ALA A 37 13.85 30.76 -53.36
C ALA A 37 14.10 30.23 -51.93
N ARG A 38 13.96 31.08 -50.90
CA ARG A 38 14.05 30.63 -49.50
C ARG A 38 12.98 29.61 -49.14
N ASN A 39 11.74 29.84 -49.55
CA ASN A 39 10.64 28.89 -49.33
C ASN A 39 10.88 27.56 -50.04
N TYR A 40 11.41 27.60 -51.26
CA TYR A 40 11.78 26.41 -52.02
C TYR A 40 12.91 25.62 -51.34
N MET A 41 13.96 26.30 -50.87
CA MET A 41 15.05 25.67 -50.11
C MET A 41 14.55 25.05 -48.80
N GLU A 42 13.67 25.74 -48.06
CA GLU A 42 13.08 25.20 -46.82
C GLU A 42 12.19 23.97 -47.09
N LYS A 43 11.41 23.96 -48.18
CA LYS A 43 10.63 22.78 -48.60
C LYS A 43 11.53 21.61 -48.97
N SER A 44 12.53 21.86 -49.84
CA SER A 44 13.48 20.84 -50.28
C SER A 44 14.26 20.25 -49.11
N LYS A 45 14.67 21.11 -48.16
CA LYS A 45 15.30 20.70 -46.91
C LYS A 45 14.37 19.79 -46.10
N LYS A 46 13.11 20.18 -45.90
CA LYS A 46 12.13 19.36 -45.16
C LYS A 46 11.89 18.01 -45.81
N GLU A 47 11.78 17.94 -47.15
CA GLU A 47 11.62 16.68 -47.88
C GLU A 47 12.86 15.78 -47.76
N TYR A 48 14.06 16.33 -47.95
CA TYR A 48 15.32 15.59 -47.81
C TYR A 48 15.51 15.02 -46.38
N TYR A 49 15.27 15.84 -45.35
CA TYR A 49 15.39 15.38 -43.96
C TYR A 49 14.26 14.45 -43.54
N LYS A 50 13.07 14.55 -44.16
CA LYS A 50 12.03 13.55 -43.99
C LYS A 50 12.57 12.19 -44.44
N ASP A 51 13.09 12.06 -45.66
CA ASP A 51 13.50 10.76 -46.20
C ASP A 51 14.73 10.12 -45.50
N ILE A 52 15.59 10.94 -44.87
CA ILE A 52 16.79 10.45 -44.18
C ILE A 52 16.54 10.12 -42.71
N THR A 53 15.52 10.72 -42.09
CA THR A 53 15.17 10.35 -40.72
C THR A 53 14.48 8.99 -40.72
N PRO A 54 14.98 8.00 -39.95
CA PRO A 54 14.37 6.66 -39.89
C PRO A 54 12.88 6.69 -39.57
N SER A 55 12.39 7.73 -38.88
CA SER A 55 10.99 7.88 -38.45
C SER A 55 9.98 8.13 -39.57
N SER A 56 10.40 8.56 -40.76
CA SER A 56 9.49 8.83 -41.88
C SER A 56 9.15 7.58 -42.70
N SER A 57 10.05 6.59 -42.71
CA SER A 57 9.92 5.33 -43.45
C SER A 57 9.44 4.16 -42.59
N LEU A 58 9.26 4.36 -41.27
CA LEU A 58 8.67 3.35 -40.42
C LEU A 58 7.21 3.11 -40.79
N THR A 59 6.87 1.83 -40.96
CA THR A 59 5.47 1.40 -41.02
C THR A 59 4.76 1.79 -39.73
N GLU A 60 3.43 1.84 -39.76
CA GLU A 60 2.61 2.13 -38.57
C GLU A 60 2.93 1.17 -37.41
N ASP A 61 3.11 -0.12 -37.73
CA ASP A 61 3.51 -1.15 -36.76
C ASP A 61 4.88 -0.89 -36.11
N GLN A 62 5.85 -0.41 -36.90
CA GLN A 62 7.18 -0.09 -36.37
C GLN A 62 7.16 1.14 -35.45
N LYS A 63 6.32 2.14 -35.76
CA LYS A 63 6.11 3.30 -34.89
C LYS A 63 5.45 2.87 -33.58
N ALA A 64 4.41 2.03 -33.66
CA ALA A 64 3.74 1.48 -32.48
C ALA A 64 4.69 0.66 -31.61
N ALA A 65 5.58 -0.15 -32.21
CA ALA A 65 6.57 -0.93 -31.47
C ALA A 65 7.58 -0.05 -30.72
N LEU A 66 8.07 1.02 -31.35
CA LEU A 66 8.99 1.97 -30.70
C LEU A 66 8.30 2.73 -29.56
N ASP A 67 7.07 3.18 -29.77
CA ASP A 67 6.29 3.86 -28.73
C ASP A 67 6.01 2.91 -27.55
N PHE A 68 5.64 1.66 -27.83
CA PHE A 68 5.48 0.62 -26.80
C PHE A 68 6.77 0.42 -25.99
N VAL A 69 7.94 0.29 -26.64
CA VAL A 69 9.22 0.14 -25.93
C VAL A 69 9.51 1.35 -25.06
N LYS A 70 9.28 2.56 -25.57
CA LYS A 70 9.45 3.80 -24.81
C LYS A 70 8.52 3.84 -23.60
N THR A 71 7.22 3.64 -23.79
CA THR A 71 6.24 3.63 -22.69
C THR A 71 6.52 2.51 -21.69
N TYR A 72 6.97 1.34 -22.14
CA TYR A 72 7.37 0.23 -21.27
C TYR A 72 8.56 0.61 -20.40
N GLN A 73 9.60 1.21 -20.98
CA GLN A 73 10.78 1.67 -20.22
C GLN A 73 10.40 2.77 -19.22
N GLU A 74 9.61 3.76 -19.64
CA GLU A 74 9.12 4.83 -18.76
C GLU A 74 8.29 4.27 -17.60
N THR A 75 7.36 3.35 -17.90
CA THR A 75 6.52 2.69 -16.89
C THR A 75 7.38 1.88 -15.93
N ARG A 76 8.32 1.09 -16.44
CA ARG A 76 9.22 0.28 -15.62
C ARG A 76 10.05 1.15 -14.67
N ASN A 77 10.68 2.21 -15.17
CA ASN A 77 11.48 3.13 -14.37
C ASN A 77 10.63 3.78 -13.27
N ARG A 78 9.39 4.20 -13.61
CA ARG A 78 8.44 4.74 -12.63
C ARG A 78 8.06 3.71 -11.57
N GLN A 79 7.84 2.45 -11.93
CA GLN A 79 7.53 1.39 -10.97
C GLN A 79 8.71 1.10 -10.04
N GLU A 80 9.94 1.07 -10.56
CA GLU A 80 11.16 0.92 -9.77
C GLU A 80 11.32 2.07 -8.77
N GLU A 81 11.08 3.32 -9.20
CA GLU A 81 11.12 4.50 -8.34
C GLU A 81 10.05 4.44 -7.24
N LEU A 82 8.79 4.15 -7.60
CA LEU A 82 7.69 4.02 -6.66
C LEU A 82 7.95 2.90 -5.63
N HIS A 83 8.49 1.76 -6.08
CA HIS A 83 8.85 0.65 -5.21
C HIS A 83 9.97 1.05 -4.25
N GLY A 84 11.02 1.71 -4.74
CA GLY A 84 12.10 2.24 -3.91
C GLY A 84 11.60 3.23 -2.86
N HIS A 85 10.75 4.18 -3.27
CA HIS A 85 10.13 5.15 -2.36
C HIS A 85 9.25 4.48 -1.30
N PHE A 86 8.45 3.49 -1.69
CA PHE A 86 7.63 2.74 -0.74
C PHE A 86 8.48 2.00 0.28
N LYS A 87 9.51 1.26 -0.17
CA LYS A 87 10.43 0.53 0.71
C LYS A 87 11.11 1.45 1.72
N GLN A 88 11.66 2.58 1.26
CA GLN A 88 12.34 3.54 2.12
C GLN A 88 11.38 4.15 3.15
N LYS A 89 10.19 4.60 2.72
CA LYS A 89 9.20 5.20 3.62
C LYS A 89 8.67 4.20 4.66
N THR A 90 8.48 2.94 4.27
CA THR A 90 8.04 1.88 5.19
C THR A 90 9.10 1.61 6.26
N VAL A 91 10.37 1.50 5.87
CA VAL A 91 11.46 1.32 6.83
C VAL A 91 11.58 2.52 7.78
N ASP A 92 11.58 3.74 7.25
CA ASP A 92 11.61 4.97 8.07
C ASP A 92 10.42 5.04 9.05
N PHE A 93 9.22 4.69 8.59
CA PHE A 93 8.04 4.67 9.43
C PHE A 93 8.20 3.72 10.62
N PHE A 94 8.60 2.47 10.39
CA PHE A 94 8.75 1.47 11.45
C PHE A 94 9.94 1.71 12.36
N GLN A 95 11.01 2.35 11.89
CA GLN A 95 12.19 2.65 12.70
C GLN A 95 12.01 3.90 13.57
N ASN A 96 11.42 4.96 13.04
CA ASN A 96 11.46 6.28 13.68
C ASN A 96 10.09 6.78 14.17
N LYS A 97 9.00 6.37 13.53
CA LYS A 97 7.67 6.99 13.73
C LYS A 97 6.63 6.02 14.30
N PHE A 98 6.94 4.74 14.37
CA PHE A 98 5.98 3.72 14.77
C PHE A 98 5.92 3.56 16.29
N GLU A 99 4.80 3.98 16.87
CA GLU A 99 4.53 3.83 18.31
C GLU A 99 3.71 2.57 18.65
N GLY A 100 3.14 1.91 17.64
CA GLY A 100 2.17 0.82 17.77
C GLY A 100 0.86 1.12 17.03
N PHE A 101 0.16 0.07 16.59
CA PHE A 101 -1.14 0.18 15.92
C PHE A 101 -2.21 0.56 16.93
N LYS A 102 -2.93 1.65 16.67
CA LYS A 102 -4.03 2.10 17.53
C LYS A 102 -5.34 1.47 17.05
N PHE A 103 -6.10 0.90 17.98
CA PHE A 103 -7.43 0.34 17.76
C PHE A 103 -8.42 0.98 18.73
N ASP A 104 -9.48 1.55 18.18
CA ASP A 104 -10.55 2.15 18.96
C ASP A 104 -11.72 1.16 19.08
N VAL A 105 -12.03 0.76 20.32
CA VAL A 105 -13.03 -0.27 20.62
C VAL A 105 -14.05 0.27 21.62
N GLY A 106 -15.18 0.73 21.08
CA GLY A 106 -16.19 1.44 21.86
C GLY A 106 -15.60 2.74 22.39
N GLU A 107 -15.58 2.90 23.71
CA GLU A 107 -15.02 4.09 24.38
C GLU A 107 -13.53 3.96 24.73
N LYS A 108 -12.90 2.81 24.44
CA LYS A 108 -11.50 2.56 24.81
C LYS A 108 -10.59 2.53 23.59
N SER A 109 -9.45 3.18 23.70
CA SER A 109 -8.37 3.07 22.72
C SER A 109 -7.29 2.11 23.23
N PHE A 110 -6.90 1.15 22.40
CA PHE A 110 -5.80 0.22 22.66
C PHE A 110 -4.68 0.47 21.68
N ARG A 111 -3.43 0.30 22.13
CA ARG A 111 -2.25 0.37 21.27
C ARG A 111 -1.53 -0.97 21.29
N TYR A 112 -1.47 -1.61 20.13
CA TYR A 112 -0.73 -2.85 19.92
C TYR A 112 0.69 -2.55 19.44
N LYS A 113 1.67 -2.78 20.32
CA LYS A 113 3.09 -2.64 19.99
C LYS A 113 3.61 -3.94 19.38
N LEU A 114 4.48 -3.81 18.39
CA LEU A 114 5.17 -4.95 17.80
C LEU A 114 6.40 -5.29 18.63
N ASN A 115 6.66 -6.58 18.81
CA ASN A 115 7.89 -7.06 19.46
C ASN A 115 9.14 -6.73 18.63
N ASN A 116 9.02 -6.79 17.30
CA ASN A 116 10.10 -6.46 16.37
C ASN A 116 9.56 -5.64 15.18
N PRO A 117 9.53 -4.30 15.30
CA PRO A 117 9.11 -3.41 14.21
C PRO A 117 9.99 -3.53 12.96
N GLU A 118 11.30 -3.78 13.11
CA GLU A 118 12.24 -3.87 11.98
C GLU A 118 11.97 -5.08 11.10
N SER A 119 11.74 -6.25 11.71
CA SER A 119 11.33 -7.46 10.97
C SER A 119 10.02 -7.24 10.21
N THR A 120 9.07 -6.55 10.85
CA THR A 120 7.79 -6.19 10.22
C THR A 120 7.98 -5.23 9.05
N ALA A 121 8.89 -4.25 9.19
CA ALA A 121 9.24 -3.32 8.12
C ALA A 121 9.80 -4.06 6.90
N GLY A 122 10.70 -5.02 7.11
CA GLY A 122 11.23 -5.87 6.05
C GLY A 122 10.12 -6.63 5.33
N GLN A 123 9.23 -7.28 6.08
CA GLN A 123 8.11 -8.05 5.53
C GLN A 123 7.09 -7.19 4.78
N GLN A 124 6.76 -6.00 5.28
CA GLN A 124 5.74 -5.11 4.71
C GLN A 124 6.29 -4.15 3.65
N SER A 125 7.61 -4.02 3.51
CA SER A 125 8.25 -3.20 2.48
C SER A 125 8.13 -3.77 1.06
N ASN A 126 7.73 -5.04 0.94
CA ASN A 126 7.33 -5.66 -0.31
C ASN A 126 5.85 -6.02 -0.21
N ILE A 127 5.04 -5.62 -1.18
CA ILE A 127 3.62 -5.96 -1.17
C ILE A 127 3.38 -7.43 -1.56
N THR A 128 4.27 -8.00 -2.36
CA THR A 128 4.15 -9.37 -2.88
C THR A 128 4.44 -10.41 -1.81
N SER A 129 5.38 -10.14 -0.89
CA SER A 129 5.75 -11.03 0.21
C SER A 129 4.58 -11.40 1.12
N VAL A 130 3.56 -10.53 1.22
CA VAL A 130 2.35 -10.79 2.01
C VAL A 130 1.55 -11.96 1.43
N PHE A 131 1.58 -12.12 0.11
CA PHE A 131 0.80 -13.10 -0.63
C PHE A 131 1.58 -14.36 -0.99
N GLU A 132 2.90 -14.28 -1.09
CA GLU A 132 3.79 -15.41 -1.46
C GLU A 132 3.49 -16.71 -0.70
N LYS A 133 3.14 -16.63 0.59
CA LYS A 133 2.82 -17.82 1.41
C LYS A 133 1.55 -18.57 0.98
N PHE A 134 0.71 -17.95 0.15
CA PHE A 134 -0.53 -18.54 -0.37
C PHE A 134 -0.42 -18.95 -1.83
N LEU A 135 0.72 -18.69 -2.48
CA LEU A 135 0.95 -18.95 -3.90
C LEU A 135 1.90 -20.15 -4.10
N ASN A 136 1.78 -20.84 -5.23
CA ASN A 136 2.81 -21.77 -5.72
C ASN A 136 3.94 -21.02 -6.44
N LYS A 137 4.92 -21.76 -7.00
CA LYS A 137 6.07 -21.19 -7.71
C LYS A 137 5.68 -20.50 -9.01
N GLU A 138 4.55 -20.90 -9.57
CA GLU A 138 3.96 -20.39 -10.80
C GLU A 138 3.07 -19.15 -10.55
N GLY A 139 2.82 -18.80 -9.28
CA GLY A 139 2.02 -17.64 -8.87
C GLY A 139 0.52 -17.90 -8.71
N GLU A 140 0.08 -19.16 -8.81
CA GLU A 140 -1.31 -19.54 -8.58
C GLU A 140 -1.61 -19.70 -7.08
N VAL A 141 -2.81 -19.29 -6.67
CA VAL A 141 -3.26 -19.41 -5.29
C VAL A 141 -3.52 -20.88 -4.96
N ILE A 142 -2.78 -21.44 -4.00
CA ILE A 142 -2.98 -22.81 -3.52
C ILE A 142 -3.83 -22.88 -2.25
N ASP A 143 -3.82 -21.82 -1.44
CA ASP A 143 -4.63 -21.69 -0.23
C ASP A 143 -5.60 -20.52 -0.37
N TYR A 144 -6.71 -20.78 -1.06
CA TYR A 144 -7.77 -19.79 -1.27
C TYR A 144 -8.39 -19.31 0.04
N ALA A 145 -8.61 -20.22 0.99
CA ALA A 145 -9.24 -19.89 2.25
C ALA A 145 -8.35 -18.97 3.10
N GLY A 146 -7.05 -19.28 3.19
CA GLY A 146 -6.06 -18.44 3.87
C GLY A 146 -5.85 -17.11 3.17
N TYR A 147 -5.75 -17.11 1.83
CA TYR A 147 -5.59 -15.89 1.03
C TYR A 147 -6.74 -14.90 1.28
N HIS A 148 -7.99 -15.34 1.10
CA HIS A 148 -9.15 -14.48 1.30
C HIS A 148 -9.34 -14.07 2.76
N LYS A 149 -9.03 -14.95 3.72
CA LYS A 149 -9.04 -14.61 5.15
C LYS A 149 -8.02 -13.51 5.47
N ALA A 150 -6.80 -13.58 4.92
CA ALA A 150 -5.78 -12.57 5.12
C ALA A 150 -6.17 -11.22 4.50
N ILE A 151 -6.68 -11.21 3.27
CA ILE A 151 -7.20 -10.01 2.61
C ILE A 151 -8.35 -9.40 3.42
N TYR A 152 -9.31 -10.22 3.86
CA TYR A 152 -10.44 -9.76 4.66
C TYR A 152 -9.96 -9.15 5.98
N ALA A 153 -9.01 -9.80 6.66
CA ALA A 153 -8.44 -9.29 7.91
C ALA A 153 -7.69 -7.97 7.72
N ALA A 154 -6.89 -7.86 6.65
CA ALA A 154 -6.18 -6.62 6.32
C ALA A 154 -7.14 -5.43 6.08
N ARG A 155 -8.29 -5.69 5.45
CA ARG A 155 -9.32 -4.67 5.16
C ARG A 155 -10.23 -4.35 6.34
N ASN A 156 -10.31 -5.22 7.35
CA ASN A 156 -11.28 -5.15 8.44
C ASN A 156 -10.65 -5.30 9.82
N ALA A 157 -9.37 -4.92 9.98
CA ALA A 157 -8.62 -5.11 11.21
C ALA A 157 -9.36 -4.50 12.43
N ASP A 158 -9.86 -3.27 12.31
CA ASP A 158 -10.59 -2.58 13.39
C ASP A 158 -11.88 -3.31 13.78
N ASN A 159 -12.65 -3.77 12.80
CA ASN A 159 -13.89 -4.51 13.03
C ASN A 159 -13.62 -5.87 13.70
N LEU A 160 -12.56 -6.57 13.30
CA LEU A 160 -12.15 -7.83 13.92
C LEU A 160 -11.74 -7.61 15.37
N VAL A 161 -10.90 -6.61 15.65
CA VAL A 161 -10.47 -6.29 17.02
C VAL A 161 -11.69 -5.92 17.88
N LYS A 162 -12.62 -5.11 17.35
CA LYS A 162 -13.86 -4.77 18.04
C LYS A 162 -14.70 -6.00 18.35
N HIS A 163 -14.93 -6.87 17.37
CA HIS A 163 -15.73 -8.08 17.52
C HIS A 163 -15.18 -9.00 18.61
N PHE A 164 -13.88 -9.31 18.58
CA PHE A 164 -13.27 -10.20 19.57
C PHE A 164 -13.18 -9.58 20.96
N TYR A 165 -13.02 -8.25 21.06
CA TYR A 165 -13.07 -7.57 22.36
C TYR A 165 -14.46 -7.63 22.98
N GLU A 166 -15.51 -7.37 22.20
CA GLU A 166 -16.91 -7.49 22.65
C GLU A 166 -17.25 -8.93 23.05
N GLN A 167 -16.80 -9.91 22.25
CA GLN A 167 -16.95 -11.32 22.57
C GLN A 167 -16.23 -11.69 23.89
N GLY A 168 -14.98 -11.25 24.07
CA GLY A 168 -14.23 -11.49 25.31
C GLY A 168 -14.91 -10.88 26.54
N LYS A 169 -15.49 -9.68 26.42
CA LYS A 169 -16.32 -9.09 27.49
C LYS A 169 -17.55 -9.94 27.79
N ALA A 170 -18.26 -10.41 26.77
CA ALA A 170 -19.46 -11.23 26.94
C ALA A 170 -19.15 -12.61 27.56
N ASP A 171 -18.03 -13.22 27.20
CA ASP A 171 -17.63 -14.51 27.76
C ASP A 171 -17.15 -14.37 29.21
N ALA A 172 -16.46 -13.28 29.55
CA ALA A 172 -16.10 -12.97 30.94
C ALA A 172 -17.33 -12.74 31.82
N THR A 173 -18.35 -12.01 31.35
CA THR A 173 -19.59 -11.83 32.12
C THR A 173 -20.35 -13.15 32.29
N LYS A 174 -20.40 -14.00 31.25
CA LYS A 174 -20.97 -15.35 31.34
C LYS A 174 -20.24 -16.22 32.37
N ASP A 175 -18.91 -16.23 32.38
CA ASP A 175 -18.11 -17.01 33.34
C ASP A 175 -18.33 -16.52 34.78
N ILE A 176 -18.36 -15.21 35.00
CA ILE A 176 -18.69 -14.63 36.32
C ILE A 176 -20.10 -15.03 36.75
N MET A 177 -21.09 -14.97 35.85
CA MET A 177 -22.47 -15.39 36.15
C MET A 177 -22.57 -16.89 36.43
N ALA A 178 -21.81 -17.73 35.72
CA ALA A 178 -21.79 -19.17 35.95
C ALA A 178 -21.17 -19.49 37.32
N LYS A 179 -20.06 -18.83 37.67
CA LYS A 179 -19.41 -18.95 38.99
C LYS A 179 -20.29 -18.42 40.12
N SER A 180 -21.02 -17.31 39.91
CA SER A 180 -21.90 -16.74 40.93
C SER A 180 -23.19 -17.57 41.13
N LYS A 181 -23.70 -18.21 40.08
CA LYS A 181 -24.79 -19.20 40.19
C LYS A 181 -24.33 -20.51 40.83
N ASN A 182 -23.02 -20.79 40.81
CA ASN A 182 -22.40 -21.95 41.45
C ASN A 182 -21.67 -21.56 42.75
N ILE A 183 -22.19 -20.60 43.50
CA ILE A 183 -21.79 -20.40 44.90
C ILE A 183 -22.37 -21.59 45.67
N GLN A 184 -21.51 -22.37 46.33
CA GLN A 184 -21.94 -23.33 47.34
C GLN A 184 -22.81 -22.60 48.36
N THR A 185 -24.13 -22.84 48.30
CA THR A 185 -25.08 -22.51 49.35
C THR A 185 -25.04 -23.56 50.46
N ASP A 186 -23.88 -24.19 50.67
CA ASP A 186 -23.64 -24.79 51.96
C ASP A 186 -23.50 -23.59 52.90
N THR A 187 -24.51 -23.42 53.76
CA THR A 187 -24.38 -22.57 54.94
C THR A 187 -23.00 -22.86 55.51
N ARG A 188 -22.14 -21.83 55.66
CA ARG A 188 -20.89 -21.96 56.42
C ARG A 188 -21.30 -22.71 57.67
N THR A 189 -20.96 -24.00 57.77
CA THR A 189 -21.51 -24.84 58.82
C THR A 189 -21.10 -24.16 60.10
N ALA A 190 -22.08 -23.56 60.78
CA ALA A 190 -21.88 -23.05 62.12
C ALA A 190 -21.39 -24.26 62.90
N SER A 191 -20.10 -24.19 63.26
CA SER A 191 -19.33 -25.13 64.06
C SER A 191 -19.92 -26.56 64.14
N PRO A 192 -19.42 -27.55 63.40
CA PRO A 192 -19.75 -28.92 63.77
C PRO A 192 -19.17 -29.12 65.16
N ASN A 193 -20.03 -29.45 66.13
CA ASN A 193 -19.73 -29.79 67.53
C ASN A 193 -18.78 -31.02 67.70
N ASP A 194 -17.95 -31.29 66.70
CA ASP A 194 -16.99 -32.36 66.59
C ASP A 194 -15.58 -31.75 66.53
N MET A 195 -15.03 -31.42 67.70
CA MET A 195 -13.61 -31.08 67.84
C MET A 195 -12.79 -32.37 67.81
N PHE A 196 -11.75 -32.38 66.97
CA PHE A 196 -10.72 -33.41 66.99
C PHE A 196 -9.56 -32.91 67.86
N ILE A 197 -9.29 -33.59 68.98
CA ILE A 197 -8.12 -33.32 69.83
C ILE A 197 -7.27 -34.59 69.82
N ASN A 198 -6.03 -34.50 69.34
CA ASN A 198 -5.07 -35.62 69.34
C ASN A 198 -5.60 -36.93 68.72
N GLY A 199 -6.38 -36.84 67.63
CA GLY A 199 -6.92 -38.02 66.93
C GLY A 199 -8.19 -38.63 67.56
N LEU A 200 -8.68 -38.09 68.69
CA LEU A 200 -9.99 -38.47 69.24
C LEU A 200 -11.09 -37.57 68.68
N LYS A 201 -12.16 -38.21 68.19
CA LYS A 201 -13.40 -37.55 67.77
C LYS A 201 -14.35 -37.42 68.97
N VAL A 202 -14.54 -36.20 69.46
CA VAL A 202 -15.48 -35.90 70.55
C VAL A 202 -16.79 -35.40 69.95
N LYS A 203 -17.94 -35.84 70.46
CA LYS A 203 -19.26 -35.35 70.06
C LYS A 203 -20.03 -34.89 71.29
N ALA A 204 -20.69 -33.73 71.22
CA ALA A 204 -21.68 -33.34 72.22
C ALA A 204 -22.91 -34.25 72.11
N VAL A 205 -23.27 -34.94 73.19
CA VAL A 205 -24.50 -35.75 73.27
C VAL A 205 -25.58 -34.88 73.90
N THR A 206 -26.59 -34.50 73.13
CA THR A 206 -27.78 -33.82 73.65
C THR A 206 -28.86 -34.85 73.94
N GLY A 207 -29.31 -34.89 75.19
CA GLY A 207 -30.32 -35.84 75.68
C GLY A 207 -29.74 -36.82 76.70
N MET A 208 -30.29 -36.75 77.92
CA MET A 208 -29.87 -37.39 79.16
C MET A 208 -28.69 -36.72 79.88
N ASP A 209 -29.04 -36.09 81.00
CA ASP A 209 -28.23 -35.32 81.93
C ASP A 209 -27.24 -36.20 82.71
N SER A 210 -26.31 -36.85 82.00
CA SER A 210 -25.21 -37.58 82.63
C SER A 210 -23.96 -36.73 82.57
N SER A 211 -23.57 -36.17 83.71
CA SER A 211 -22.34 -35.40 83.94
C SER A 211 -21.04 -36.23 83.85
N LYS A 212 -21.05 -37.35 83.10
CA LYS A 212 -19.94 -38.30 82.97
C LYS A 212 -19.57 -38.54 81.50
N LEU A 213 -18.27 -38.45 81.20
CA LEU A 213 -17.69 -38.79 79.90
C LEU A 213 -17.91 -40.27 79.57
N LYS A 214 -18.42 -40.58 78.37
CA LYS A 214 -18.59 -41.96 77.86
C LYS A 214 -17.66 -42.21 76.67
N ILE A 215 -16.85 -43.26 76.74
CA ILE A 215 -15.95 -43.68 75.65
C ILE A 215 -16.52 -44.96 75.02
N LYS A 216 -16.83 -44.92 73.71
CA LYS A 216 -17.18 -46.12 72.93
C LYS A 216 -15.95 -46.61 72.17
N LYS A 217 -15.43 -47.78 72.54
CA LYS A 217 -14.43 -48.50 71.74
C LYS A 217 -15.16 -49.31 70.67
N ARG A 218 -14.86 -49.07 69.39
CA ARG A 218 -15.19 -50.02 68.32
C ARG A 218 -14.13 -51.11 68.36
N THR A 219 -14.58 -52.35 68.55
CA THR A 219 -13.73 -53.53 68.39
C THR A 219 -13.90 -54.03 66.96
#